data_AF-A0A069D5E7-F1
#
_entry.id   AF-A0A069D5E7-F1
#
_cell.length_a   1.000
_cell.length_b   1.000
_cell.length_c   1.000
_cell.angle_alpha   90.00
_cell.angle_beta   90.00
_cell.angle_gamma   90.00
#
_symmetry.space_group_name_H-M   'P 1'
#
loop_
_entity.id
_entity.type
_entity.pdbx_description
1 polymer ?
#
loop_
_entity_poly.entity_id
_entity_poly.type
_entity_poly.pdbx_seq_one_letter_code
_entity_poly.pdbx_strand_id
1 'polypeptide(L)'
;MEFAYNGSGREIFIYQRYYNGYLQTPYKTETFSFTWYWQNDNREGLVLKYGSNDFIYFDDVWVRNDYLSGVFDGVKSTFTNSVILN
;
A
#
# COMPACT_ATOMS: atom_id res chain seq x y z
N MET A 1 3.11 -2.18 -0.37
CA MET A 1 3.32 -0.73 -0.47
C MET A 1 4.46 -0.34 0.44
N GLU A 2 5.24 0.65 0.05
CA GLU A 2 6.36 1.18 0.81
C GLU A 2 6.16 2.69 1.01
N PHE A 3 6.35 3.16 2.25
CA PHE A 3 6.20 4.58 2.62
C PHE A 3 7.54 5.09 3.17
N ALA A 4 8.11 6.09 2.53
CA ALA A 4 9.31 6.77 3.01
C ALA A 4 8.94 8.03 3.80
N TYR A 5 9.71 8.33 4.85
CA TYR A 5 9.44 9.44 5.78
C TYR A 5 9.37 10.82 5.11
N ASN A 6 10.01 10.99 3.95
CA ASN A 6 9.99 12.22 3.16
C ASN A 6 8.68 12.46 2.38
N GLY A 7 7.64 11.65 2.59
CA GLY A 7 6.37 11.76 1.89
C GLY A 7 6.38 11.14 0.48
N SER A 8 7.44 10.44 0.08
CA SER A 8 7.42 9.59 -1.10
C SER A 8 6.97 8.17 -0.74
N GLY A 9 6.30 7.49 -1.65
CA GLY A 9 5.94 6.10 -1.51
C GLY A 9 5.88 5.38 -2.84
N ARG A 10 5.76 4.05 -2.75
CA ARG A 10 5.73 3.18 -3.91
C ARG A 10 4.78 2.01 -3.70
N GLU A 11 4.00 1.73 -4.71
CA GLU A 11 3.18 0.55 -4.82
C GLU A 11 3.87 -0.46 -5.75
N ILE A 12 3.90 -1.72 -5.32
CA ILE A 12 4.58 -2.80 -6.03
C ILE A 12 3.57 -3.92 -6.22
N PHE A 13 3.26 -4.22 -7.48
CA PHE A 13 2.40 -5.33 -7.86
C PHE A 13 3.27 -6.48 -8.37
N ILE A 14 3.21 -7.62 -7.67
CA ILE A 14 3.96 -8.81 -8.00
C ILE A 14 2.99 -9.83 -8.57
N TYR A 15 3.06 -10.06 -9.89
CA TYR A 15 2.20 -11.02 -10.57
C TYR A 15 2.89 -12.37 -10.61
N GLN A 16 2.27 -13.31 -9.92
CA GLN A 16 2.71 -14.69 -9.78
C GLN A 16 1.54 -15.63 -10.03
N ARG A 17 1.84 -16.85 -10.46
CA ARG A 17 0.82 -17.86 -10.75
C ARG A 17 1.16 -19.16 -10.04
N TYR A 18 0.12 -19.91 -9.70
CA TYR A 18 0.27 -21.31 -9.32
C TYR A 18 0.30 -22.16 -10.57
N TYR A 19 1.25 -23.10 -10.64
CA TYR A 19 1.30 -24.13 -11.66
C TYR A 19 1.58 -25.47 -11.00
N ASN A 20 0.74 -26.47 -11.28
CA ASN A 20 0.78 -27.79 -10.62
C ASN A 20 0.87 -27.73 -9.08
N GLY A 21 0.18 -26.78 -8.45
CA GLY A 21 0.16 -26.61 -6.99
C GLY A 21 1.38 -25.89 -6.39
N TYR A 22 2.36 -25.50 -7.21
CA TYR A 22 3.54 -24.75 -6.77
C TYR A 22 3.43 -23.29 -7.19
N LEU A 23 3.74 -22.39 -6.25
CA LEU A 23 3.91 -20.97 -6.55
C LEU A 23 5.12 -20.81 -7.47
N GLN A 24 4.91 -20.23 -8.64
CA GLN A 24 5.98 -19.97 -9.59
C GLN A 24 6.68 -18.66 -9.26
N THR A 25 7.91 -18.50 -9.76
CA THR A 25 8.60 -17.22 -9.71
C THR A 25 7.74 -16.13 -10.34
N PRO A 26 7.75 -14.90 -9.78
CA PRO A 26 7.04 -13.78 -10.38
C PRO A 26 7.43 -13.57 -11.84
N TYR A 27 6.44 -13.44 -12.72
CA TYR A 27 6.68 -13.25 -14.15
C TYR A 27 6.55 -11.78 -14.58
N LYS A 28 5.97 -10.94 -13.71
CA LYS A 28 5.85 -9.51 -13.92
C LYS A 28 5.85 -8.80 -12.57
N THR A 29 6.61 -7.72 -12.50
CA THR A 29 6.57 -6.78 -11.38
C THR A 29 6.27 -5.40 -11.96
N GLU A 30 5.20 -4.78 -11.48
CA GLU A 30 4.90 -3.38 -11.79
C GLU A 30 5.10 -2.52 -10.55
N THR A 31 5.47 -1.27 -10.80
CA THR A 31 5.86 -0.36 -9.75
C THR A 31 5.33 1.02 -10.08
N PHE A 32 4.58 1.59 -9.16
CA PHE A 32 3.97 2.91 -9.29
C PHE A 32 4.40 3.78 -8.12
N SER A 33 4.85 4.99 -8.41
CA SER A 33 5.24 5.96 -7.38
C SER A 33 4.04 6.81 -7.00
N PHE A 34 3.97 7.17 -5.72
CA PHE A 34 3.00 8.14 -5.21
C PHE A 34 3.68 9.06 -4.20
N THR A 35 3.06 10.20 -3.91
CA THR A 35 3.37 10.96 -2.70
C THR A 35 2.29 10.74 -1.66
N TRP A 36 2.62 10.90 -0.39
CA TRP A 36 1.68 10.72 0.71
C TRP A 36 1.87 11.76 1.79
N TYR A 37 0.78 12.06 2.49
CA TYR A 37 0.77 12.96 3.63
C TYR A 37 -0.40 12.62 4.56
N TRP A 38 -0.27 12.99 5.83
CA TRP A 38 -1.38 12.94 6.77
C TRP A 38 -2.37 14.06 6.47
N GLN A 39 -3.66 13.75 6.48
CA GLN A 39 -4.73 14.71 6.24
C GLN A 39 -4.80 15.80 7.31
N ASN A 40 -4.40 15.48 8.54
CA ASN A 40 -4.38 16.37 9.68
C ASN A 40 -3.26 15.99 10.67
N ASP A 41 -3.01 16.87 11.64
CA ASP A 41 -1.98 16.66 12.67
C ASP A 41 -2.29 15.49 13.63
N ASN A 42 -3.57 15.08 13.71
CA ASN A 42 -3.98 13.92 14.52
C ASN A 42 -3.56 12.59 13.90
N ARG A 43 -3.16 12.58 12.61
CA ARG A 43 -2.70 11.39 11.87
C ARG A 43 -3.76 10.29 11.79
N GLU A 44 -5.01 10.70 11.64
CA GLU A 44 -6.17 9.78 11.56
C GLU A 44 -6.55 9.46 10.11
N GLY A 45 -6.01 10.20 9.13
CA GLY A 45 -6.25 9.95 7.71
C GLY A 45 -4.98 10.12 6.88
N LEU A 46 -4.75 9.22 5.92
CA LEU A 46 -3.68 9.28 4.94
C LEU A 46 -4.24 9.61 3.57
N VAL A 47 -3.57 10.52 2.86
CA VAL A 47 -3.83 10.79 1.45
C VAL A 47 -2.67 10.27 0.63
N LEU A 48 -2.97 9.42 -0.36
CA LEU A 48 -2.02 8.97 -1.39
C LEU A 48 -2.32 9.70 -2.69
N LYS A 49 -1.30 10.27 -3.32
CA LYS A 49 -1.42 11.02 -4.58
C LYS A 49 -0.57 10.37 -5.66
N TYR A 50 -1.23 9.86 -6.69
CA TYR A 50 -0.60 9.19 -7.84
C TYR A 50 -0.41 10.13 -9.04
N GLY A 51 -1.10 11.28 -9.06
CA GLY A 51 -1.04 12.26 -10.15
C GLY A 51 -1.77 13.57 -9.83
N SER A 52 -1.90 14.45 -10.81
CA SER A 52 -2.44 15.81 -10.58
C SER A 52 -3.87 15.86 -10.06
N ASN A 53 -4.67 14.81 -10.21
CA ASN A 53 -6.03 14.70 -9.66
C ASN A 53 -6.37 13.24 -9.27
N ASP A 54 -5.35 12.44 -8.98
CA ASP A 54 -5.52 11.03 -8.65
C ASP A 54 -5.13 10.83 -7.18
N PHE A 55 -6.17 10.69 -6.35
CA PHE A 55 -6.06 10.65 -4.91
C PHE A 55 -6.80 9.44 -4.38
N ILE A 56 -6.16 8.73 -3.46
CA ILE A 56 -6.77 7.69 -2.66
C ILE A 56 -6.74 8.14 -1.20
N TYR A 57 -7.88 8.01 -0.53
CA TYR A 57 -8.04 8.34 0.88
C TYR A 57 -8.05 7.07 1.71
N PHE A 58 -7.33 7.11 2.82
CA PHE A 58 -7.36 6.08 3.83
C PHE A 58 -7.78 6.74 5.14
N ASP A 59 -9.03 6.52 5.54
CA ASP A 59 -9.64 7.13 6.72
C ASP A 59 -9.57 6.20 7.93
N ASP A 60 -9.78 6.76 9.13
CA ASP A 60 -9.74 6.04 10.41
C ASP A 60 -8.49 5.16 10.56
N VAL A 61 -7.34 5.72 10.19
CA VAL A 61 -6.07 5.00 10.09
C VAL A 61 -5.54 4.64 11.48
N TRP A 62 -5.26 3.36 11.65
CA TRP A 62 -4.53 2.82 12.77
C TRP A 62 -3.24 2.16 12.29
N VAL A 63 -2.12 2.61 12.86
CA VAL A 63 -0.79 2.04 12.61
C VAL A 63 -0.31 1.34 13.87
N ARG A 64 0.08 0.07 13.77
CA ARG A 64 0.72 -0.67 14.86
C ARG A 64 1.70 -1.68 14.31
N ASN A 65 2.96 -1.59 14.74
CA ASN A 65 4.05 -2.45 14.24
C ASN A 65 4.11 -2.40 12.70
N ASP A 66 3.81 -3.52 12.05
CA ASP A 66 3.78 -3.76 10.62
C ASP A 66 2.35 -3.80 10.03
N TYR A 67 1.36 -3.33 10.80
CA TYR A 67 -0.04 -3.23 10.40
C TYR A 67 -0.43 -1.78 10.12
N LEU A 68 -1.11 -1.59 8.99
CA LEU A 68 -1.79 -0.36 8.61
C LEU A 68 -3.25 -0.72 8.29
N SER A 69 -4.19 -0.24 9.10
CA SER A 69 -5.62 -0.57 8.96
C SER A 69 -6.48 0.69 8.96
N GLY A 70 -7.67 0.61 8.35
CA GLY A 70 -8.64 1.69 8.33
C GLY A 70 -9.71 1.47 7.26
N VAL A 71 -10.24 2.56 6.71
CA VAL A 71 -11.15 2.58 5.56
C VAL A 71 -10.42 3.11 4.33
N PHE A 72 -9.95 2.21 3.47
CA PHE A 72 -9.21 2.54 2.25
C PHE A 72 -10.18 2.67 1.09
N ASP A 73 -10.35 3.89 0.56
CA ASP A 73 -11.30 4.24 -0.49
C ASP A 73 -12.72 3.68 -0.26
N GLY A 74 -13.22 3.84 0.97
CA GLY A 74 -14.52 3.33 1.40
C GLY A 74 -14.56 1.84 1.79
N VAL A 75 -13.44 1.11 1.64
CA VAL A 75 -13.35 -0.33 1.95
C VAL A 75 -12.49 -0.57 3.19
N LYS A 76 -13.05 -1.24 4.20
CA LYS A 76 -12.28 -1.67 5.37
C LYS A 76 -11.14 -2.59 4.95
N SER A 77 -9.92 -2.13 5.17
CA SER A 77 -8.71 -2.79 4.67
C SER A 77 -7.64 -2.83 5.75
N THR A 78 -6.86 -3.90 5.74
CA THR A 78 -5.67 -4.06 6.57
C THR A 78 -4.52 -4.50 5.68
N PHE A 79 -3.46 -3.69 5.65
CA PHE A 79 -2.21 -4.00 5.01
C PHE A 79 -1.23 -4.50 6.07
N THR A 80 -0.57 -5.62 5.76
CA THR A 80 0.45 -6.22 6.62
C THR A 80 1.75 -6.39 5.84
N ASN A 81 2.86 -6.39 6.55
CA ASN A 81 4.12 -6.80 5.94
C ASN A 81 4.07 -8.30 5.62
N SER A 82 4.05 -8.64 4.34
CA SER A 82 4.16 -10.02 3.89
C SER A 82 5.56 -10.25 3.35
N VAL A 83 6.33 -11.11 4.01
CA VAL A 83 7.53 -11.69 3.40
C VAL A 83 7.05 -12.60 2.27
N ILE A 84 7.26 -12.19 1.03
CA ILE A 84 7.13 -13.13 -0.09
C ILE A 84 8.34 -14.06 0.02
N LEU A 85 8.10 -15.28 0.53
CA LEU A 85 9.10 -16.32 0.56
C LEU A 85 9.42 -16.70 -0.89
N ASN A 86 10.66 -16.43 -1.30
CA ASN A 86 11.22 -16.84 -2.59
C ASN A 86 11.48 -18.34 -2.62
#